data_AF-A0A3D5R9P3-F1
#
_entry.id   AF-A0A3D5R9P3-F1
#
_cell.length_a   1.000
_cell.length_b   1.000
_cell.length_c   1.000
_cell.angle_alpha   90.00
_cell.angle_beta   90.00
_cell.angle_gamma   90.00
#
_symmetry.space_group_name_H-M   'P 1'
#
loop_
_entity.id
_entity.type
_entity.pdbx_description
1 polymer ?
#
loop_
_entity_poly.entity_id
_entity_poly.type
_entity_poly.pdbx_seq_one_letter_code
_entity_poly.pdbx_strand_id
1 'polypeptide(L)' 'MEKIYIGLLGLGTVGTGFLKTLEMNQDKIQKELGKELVVKRILVNNVDKKRDIDISNYALTNKFDDILYDKD' A
#
# COMPACT_ATOMS: atom_id res chain seq x y z
N MET A 1 0.64 4.84 -19.01
CA MET A 1 -0.50 5.05 -18.09
C MET A 1 0.02 5.77 -16.88
N GLU A 2 -0.69 6.80 -16.41
CA GLU A 2 -0.28 7.56 -15.23
C GLU A 2 -0.52 6.72 -13.96
N LYS A 3 0.41 6.79 -13.01
CA LYS A 3 0.33 6.05 -11.74
C LYS A 3 0.10 7.02 -10.59
N ILE A 4 -0.71 6.61 -9.62
CA ILE A 4 -0.85 7.29 -8.33
C ILE A 4 -0.24 6.38 -7.27
N TYR A 5 0.80 6.87 -6.61
CA TYR A 5 1.45 6.17 -5.52
C TYR A 5 0.78 6.48 -4.19
N ILE A 6 0.64 5.44 -3.36
CA ILE A 6 -0.03 5.50 -2.06
C ILE A 6 0.96 5.07 -0.99
N GLY A 7 1.15 5.93 0.01
CA GLY A 7 1.76 5.57 1.29
C GLY A 7 0.68 5.17 2.30
N LEU A 8 0.74 3.94 2.81
CA LEU A 8 -0.23 3.44 3.78
C LEU A 8 0.31 3.55 5.21
N LEU A 9 -0.39 4.25 6.10
CA LEU A 9 0.00 4.39 7.49
C LEU A 9 -0.69 3.34 8.37
N GLY A 10 -0.02 2.22 8.58
CA GLY A 10 -0.52 1.12 9.41
C GLY A 10 -1.08 -0.04 8.60
N LEU A 11 -0.81 -1.25 9.10
CA LEU A 11 -1.25 -2.52 8.50
C LEU A 11 -1.97 -3.40 9.52
N GLY A 12 -3.01 -2.83 10.14
CA GLY A 12 -3.94 -3.55 11.02
C GLY A 12 -5.13 -4.14 10.26
N THR A 13 -6.26 -4.36 10.93
CA THR A 13 -7.49 -4.89 10.31
C THR A 13 -7.96 -4.04 9.13
N VAL A 14 -7.98 -2.71 9.29
CA VAL A 14 -8.44 -1.78 8.25
C VAL A 14 -7.46 -1.71 7.09
N GLY A 15 -6.16 -1.52 7.35
CA GLY A 15 -5.13 -1.48 6.30
C GLY A 15 -5.06 -2.77 5.50
N THR A 16 -5.24 -3.91 6.16
CA THR A 16 -5.33 -5.23 5.50
C THR A 16 -6.56 -5.34 4.61
N GLY A 17 -7.73 -4.89 5.09
CA GLY A 17 -8.96 -4.86 4.29
C GLY A 17 -8.84 -3.94 3.07
N PHE A 18 -8.15 -2.81 3.22
CA PHE A 18 -7.86 -1.90 2.12
C PHE A 18 -7.01 -2.57 1.04
N LEU A 19 -5.89 -3.21 1.38
CA LEU A 19 -5.04 -3.92 0.40
C LEU A 19 -5.82 -5.00 -0.36
N LYS A 20 -6.55 -5.86 0.36
CA LYS A 20 -7.36 -6.92 -0.26
C LYS A 20 -8.39 -6.35 -1.23
N THR A 21 -9.07 -5.27 -0.81
CA THR A 21 -10.10 -4.63 -1.64
C THR A 21 -9.48 -3.98 -2.88
N LEU A 22 -8.32 -3.34 -2.72
CA LEU A 22 -7.60 -2.71 -3.82
C LEU A 22 -7.16 -3.75 -4.86
N GLU A 23 -6.55 -4.86 -4.42
CA GLU A 23 -6.13 -5.97 -5.29
C GLU A 23 -7.34 -6.60 -6.00
N MET A 24 -8.41 -6.92 -5.27
CA MET A 24 -9.62 -7.54 -5.83
C MET A 24 -10.32 -6.66 -6.89
N ASN A 25 -10.17 -5.34 -6.81
CA ASN A 25 -10.86 -4.39 -7.68
C ASN A 25 -9.91 -3.60 -8.58
N GLN A 26 -8.64 -4.00 -8.70
CA GLN A 26 -7.61 -3.24 -9.40
C GLN A 26 -8.03 -2.86 -10.82
N ASP A 27 -8.52 -3.82 -11.61
CA ASP A 27 -8.97 -3.58 -12.98
C ASP A 27 -10.13 -2.58 -13.06
N LYS A 28 -11.10 -2.70 -12.13
CA LYS A 28 -12.26 -1.81 -12.07
C LYS A 28 -11.83 -0.39 -11.71
N ILE A 29 -11.03 -0.24 -10.67
CA ILE A 29 -10.52 1.06 -10.21
C ILE A 29 -9.69 1.70 -11.31
N GLN A 30 -8.83 0.93 -11.97
CA GLN A 30 -8.01 1.41 -13.09
C GLN A 30 -8.87 1.90 -14.26
N LYS A 31 -9.95 1.18 -14.58
CA LYS A 31 -10.88 1.56 -15.64
C LYS A 31 -11.68 2.83 -15.31
N GLU A 32 -12.12 2.98 -14.06
CA GLU A 32 -12.91 4.14 -13.62
C GLU A 32 -12.04 5.39 -13.43
N LEU A 33 -10.83 5.23 -12.89
CA LEU A 33 -9.91 6.33 -12.60
C LEU A 33 -9.04 6.72 -13.81
N GLY A 34 -8.89 5.82 -14.80
CA GLY A 34 -7.96 5.97 -15.92
C GLY A 34 -6.48 5.95 -15.52
N LYS A 35 -6.19 5.57 -14.26
CA LYS A 35 -4.86 5.59 -13.63
C LYS A 35 -4.64 4.32 -12.82
N GLU A 36 -3.39 3.90 -12.70
CA GLU A 36 -3.02 2.75 -11.88
C GLU A 36 -2.76 3.21 -10.44
N LEU A 37 -3.42 2.59 -9.45
CA LEU A 37 -3.12 2.81 -8.03
C LEU A 37 -2.04 1.84 -7.58
N VAL A 38 -0.97 2.35 -6.98
CA VAL A 38 0.16 1.55 -6.51
C VAL A 38 0.46 1.87 -5.05
N VAL A 39 0.34 0.88 -4.17
CA VAL A 39 0.80 1.03 -2.78
C VAL A 39 2.31 0.86 -2.74
N LYS A 40 3.03 1.98 -2.56
CA LYS A 40 4.49 2.02 -2.66
C LYS A 40 5.15 1.60 -1.35
N ARG A 41 4.65 2.13 -0.23
CA ARG A 41 5.25 1.89 1.10
C ARG A 41 4.18 1.85 2.19
N ILE A 42 4.41 1.00 3.19
CA ILE A 42 3.50 0.81 4.32
C ILE A 42 4.25 1.02 5.63
N LEU A 43 3.82 1.99 6.43
CA LEU A 43 4.36 2.24 7.76
C LEU A 43 3.81 1.22 8.76
N VAL A 44 4.72 0.57 9.48
CA VAL A 44 4.42 -0.44 10.49
C VAL A 44 5.37 -0.27 11.67
N ASN A 45 4.93 -0.62 12.87
CA ASN A 45 5.80 -0.51 14.05
C ASN A 45 6.94 -1.54 14.06
N ASN A 46 6.74 -2.70 13.43
CA ASN A 46 7.74 -3.76 13.32
C ASN A 46 7.64 -4.38 11.91
N VAL A 47 8.72 -4.27 11.12
CA VAL A 47 8.79 -4.79 9.75
C VAL A 47 8.83 -6.32 9.72
N ASP A 48 9.53 -6.95 10.68
CA ASP A 48 9.75 -8.40 10.78
C ASP A 48 8.56 -9.16 11.40
N LYS A 49 7.55 -8.45 11.92
CA LYS A 49 6.35 -9.08 12.48
C LYS A 49 5.66 -9.94 11.41
N LYS A 50 5.46 -11.22 11.70
CA LYS A 50 4.66 -12.12 10.84
C LYS A 50 3.22 -11.58 10.68
N ARG A 51 2.69 -11.63 9.47
CA ARG A 51 1.35 -11.18 9.10
C ARG A 51 0.59 -12.29 8.39
N ASP A 52 -0.73 -12.27 8.51
CA ASP A 52 -1.63 -13.28 7.93
C ASP A 52 -2.01 -12.98 6.46
N ILE A 53 -1.31 -12.03 5.84
CA ILE A 53 -1.46 -11.66 4.43
C ILE A 53 -0.12 -11.69 3.75
N ASP A 54 -0.14 -11.99 2.45
CA ASP A 54 1.04 -11.82 1.62
C ASP A 54 1.36 -10.33 1.50
N ILE A 55 2.56 -9.98 1.95
CA ILE A 55 3.09 -8.62 1.92
C ILE A 55 4.38 -8.52 1.12
N SER A 56 4.76 -9.59 0.42
CA SER A 56 6.01 -9.68 -0.33
C SER A 56 6.13 -8.60 -1.41
N ASN A 57 4.99 -8.14 -1.94
CA ASN A 57 4.92 -7.11 -2.97
C ASN A 57 4.97 -5.67 -2.40
N TYR A 58 4.98 -5.49 -1.08
CA TYR A 58 4.92 -4.16 -0.45
C TYR A 58 6.18 -3.82 0.32
N ALA A 59 6.71 -2.60 0.12
CA ALA A 59 7.81 -2.12 0.93
C ALA A 59 7.28 -1.71 2.32
N LEU A 60 7.80 -2.36 3.37
CA LEU A 60 7.50 -1.96 4.75
C LEU A 60 8.56 -0.99 5.27
N THR A 61 8.13 -0.04 6.09
CA THR A 61 9.04 0.83 6.85
C THR A 61 8.53 1.00 8.28
N ASN A 62 9.43 1.27 9.21
CA ASN A 62 9.10 1.77 10.54
C ASN A 62 9.44 3.26 10.71
N LYS A 63 9.77 3.97 9.63
CA LYS A 63 10.09 5.40 9.63
C LYS A 63 9.03 6.17 8.88
N PHE A 64 8.37 7.10 9.56
CA PHE A 64 7.36 7.97 8.95
C PHE A 64 7.95 8.85 7.84
N ASP A 65 9.20 9.30 8.03
CA ASP A 65 9.94 10.14 7.09
C ASP A 65 10.13 9.49 5.71
N ASP A 66 10.23 8.15 5.66
CA ASP A 66 10.34 7.41 4.40
C ASP A 66 9.06 7.53 3.56
N ILE A 67 7.94 7.95 4.13
CA ILE A 67 6.69 8.20 3.40
C ILE A 67 6.53 9.68 3.13
N LEU A 68 6.75 10.53 4.15
CA LEU A 68 6.54 11.98 4.02
C LEU A 68 7.49 12.63 2.98
N TYR A 69 8.73 12.15 2.91
CA TYR A 69 9.76 12.70 2.03
C TYR A 69 9.99 11.85 0.77
N ASP A 70 9.13 10.85 0.51
CA ASP A 70 9.15 10.15 -0.77
C ASP A 70 8.68 11.10 -1.88
N LYS A 71 9.47 11.21 -2.94
CA LYS A 71 9.22 12.15 -4.05
C LYS A 71 8.36 11.56 -5.16
N ASP A 72 8.10 10.25 -5.13
CA ASP A 72 7.17 9.59 -6.07
C ASP A 72 6.00 8.94 -5.33
#